data_AF-A0A454CWM2-F1
#
_entry.id   AF-A0A454CWM2-F1
#
_cell.length_a   1.000
_cell.length_b   1.000
_cell.length_c   1.000
_cell.angle_alpha   90.00
_cell.angle_beta   90.00
_cell.angle_gamma   90.00
#
_symmetry.space_group_name_H-M   'P 1'
#
loop_
_entity.id
_entity.type
_entity.pdbx_description
1 polymer ?
#
loop_
_entity_poly.entity_id
_entity_poly.type
_entity_poly.pdbx_seq_one_letter_code
_entity_poly.pdbx_strand_id
1 'polypeptide(L)' 'MDKYQAAYAKRLEKLKGNRSPKTIARISAWDAFFNKEYEMQDLESQMADSARHHYEQSDVKNEISFGSFKRAFYKESIV' A
#
# COMPACT_ATOMS: atom_id res chain seq x y z
N MET A 1 1.15 -10.29 -1.84
CA MET A 1 1.46 -9.72 -3.17
C MET A 1 1.64 -10.77 -4.26
N ASP A 2 2.43 -11.84 -4.05
CA ASP A 2 2.87 -12.74 -5.14
C ASP A 2 1.77 -13.47 -5.94
N LYS A 3 0.75 -14.04 -5.26
CA LYS A 3 -0.29 -14.85 -5.93
C LYS A 3 -1.23 -14.05 -6.84
N TYR A 4 -1.50 -12.79 -6.50
CA TYR A 4 -2.40 -11.93 -7.27
C TYR A 4 -1.70 -11.34 -8.50
N GLN A 5 -0.41 -11.00 -8.36
CA GLN A 5 0.42 -10.51 -9.46
C GLN A 5 0.68 -11.59 -10.52
N ALA A 6 0.92 -12.85 -10.11
CA ALA A 6 1.02 -13.98 -11.02
C ALA A 6 -0.29 -14.27 -11.78
N ALA A 7 -1.44 -14.17 -11.10
CA ALA A 7 -2.75 -14.34 -11.72
C ALA A 7 -3.07 -13.21 -12.72
N TYR A 8 -2.64 -11.98 -12.41
CA TYR A 8 -2.75 -10.81 -13.28
C TYR A 8 -1.89 -10.98 -14.55
N ALA A 9 -0.60 -11.33 -14.40
CA ALA A 9 0.30 -11.58 -15.53
C ALA A 9 -0.24 -12.67 -16.48
N LYS A 10 -0.74 -13.78 -15.92
CA LYS A 10 -1.33 -14.88 -16.71
C LYS A 10 -2.61 -14.47 -17.45
N ARG A 11 -3.40 -13.56 -16.88
CA ARG A 11 -4.59 -13.00 -17.55
C ARG A 11 -4.18 -12.00 -18.63
N LEU A 12 -3.23 -11.11 -18.36
CA LEU A 12 -2.66 -10.20 -19.36
C LEU A 12 -2.18 -10.96 -20.61
N GLU A 13 -1.46 -12.06 -20.43
CA GLU A 13 -1.02 -12.90 -21.55
C GLU A 13 -2.17 -13.49 -22.36
N LYS A 14 -3.21 -14.02 -21.68
CA LYS A 14 -4.42 -14.53 -22.35
C LYS A 14 -5.19 -13.46 -23.13
N LEU A 15 -5.09 -12.21 -22.69
CA LEU A 15 -5.86 -11.09 -23.24
C LEU A 15 -5.12 -10.37 -24.39
N LYS A 16 -3.81 -10.60 -24.57
CA LYS A 16 -3.07 -10.17 -25.78
C LYS A 16 -3.72 -10.68 -27.08
N GLY A 17 -4.39 -11.83 -27.05
CA GLY A 17 -5.13 -12.40 -28.18
C GLY A 17 -6.60 -11.99 -28.30
N ASN A 18 -7.21 -11.35 -27.29
CA ASN A 18 -8.64 -11.00 -27.30
C ASN A 18 -8.89 -9.60 -26.69
N ARG A 19 -8.93 -8.59 -27.56
CA ARG A 19 -9.10 -7.17 -27.20
C ARG A 19 -10.55 -6.70 -27.12
N SER A 20 -11.48 -7.57 -26.74
CA SER A 20 -12.88 -7.15 -26.58
C SER A 20 -13.00 -5.98 -25.57
N PRO A 21 -13.95 -5.05 -25.73
CA PRO A 21 -14.14 -3.95 -24.78
C PRO A 21 -14.34 -4.42 -23.32
N LYS A 22 -15.02 -5.55 -23.13
CA LYS A 22 -15.24 -6.18 -21.82
C LYS A 22 -13.93 -6.69 -21.19
N THR A 23 -13.03 -7.21 -22.02
CA THR A 23 -11.68 -7.61 -21.60
C THR A 23 -10.89 -6.39 -21.12
N ILE A 24 -10.88 -5.32 -21.91
CA ILE A 24 -10.10 -4.10 -21.62
C ILE A 24 -10.57 -3.47 -20.31
N ALA A 25 -11.89 -3.28 -20.14
CA ALA A 25 -12.47 -2.73 -18.91
C ALA A 25 -12.08 -3.55 -17.66
N ARG A 26 -12.01 -4.89 -17.80
CA ARG A 26 -11.58 -5.77 -16.71
C ARG A 26 -10.09 -5.64 -16.41
N ILE A 27 -9.21 -5.47 -17.39
CA ILE A 27 -7.78 -5.21 -17.12
C ILE A 27 -7.63 -3.88 -16.38
N SER A 28 -8.26 -2.81 -16.89
CA SER A 28 -8.17 -1.48 -16.29
C SER A 28 -8.68 -1.41 -14.86
N ALA A 29 -9.74 -2.14 -14.52
CA ALA A 29 -10.25 -2.19 -13.14
C ALA A 29 -9.26 -2.87 -12.18
N TRP A 30 -8.54 -3.89 -12.65
CA TRP A 30 -7.52 -4.58 -11.85
C TRP A 30 -6.25 -3.75 -11.72
N ASP A 31 -5.80 -3.08 -12.79
CA ASP A 31 -4.69 -2.11 -12.72
C ASP A 31 -4.99 -1.01 -11.70
N ALA A 32 -6.20 -0.43 -11.75
CA ALA A 32 -6.61 0.59 -10.79
C ALA A 32 -6.63 0.07 -9.34
N PHE A 33 -7.02 -1.19 -9.14
CA PHE A 33 -7.00 -1.82 -7.82
C PHE A 33 -5.56 -2.01 -7.30
N PHE A 34 -4.66 -2.57 -8.11
CA PHE A 34 -3.26 -2.76 -7.71
C PHE A 34 -2.53 -1.44 -7.51
N ASN A 35 -2.76 -0.44 -8.37
CA ASN A 35 -2.16 0.89 -8.21
C ASN A 35 -2.62 1.53 -6.89
N LYS A 36 -3.91 1.42 -6.54
CA LYS A 36 -4.41 1.90 -5.25
C LYS A 36 -3.83 1.14 -4.06
N GLU A 37 -3.70 -0.19 -4.14
CA GLU A 37 -3.04 -0.97 -3.07
C GLU A 37 -1.57 -0.56 -2.92
N TYR A 38 -0.87 -0.30 -4.02
CA TYR A 38 0.50 0.17 -4.01
C TYR A 38 0.63 1.57 -3.42
N GLU A 39 -0.25 2.50 -3.82
CA GLU A 39 -0.33 3.85 -3.24
C GLU A 39 -0.58 3.81 -1.73
N MET A 40 -1.48 2.93 -1.26
CA MET A 40 -1.73 2.77 0.18
C MET A 40 -0.50 2.20 0.92
N GLN A 41 0.20 1.23 0.33
CA GLN A 41 1.42 0.68 0.93
C GLN A 41 2.56 1.70 0.99
N ASP A 42 2.70 2.53 -0.05
CA ASP A 42 3.67 3.62 -0.08
C ASP A 42 3.36 4.67 0.99
N LEU A 43 2.09 5.08 1.11
CA LEU A 43 1.64 5.99 2.17
C LEU A 43 1.86 5.41 3.57
N GLU A 44 1.55 4.13 3.79
CA GLU A 44 1.82 3.45 5.07
C GLU A 44 3.33 3.43 5.39
N SER A 45 4.18 3.21 4.39
CA SER A 45 5.63 3.25 4.54
C SER A 45 6.10 4.65 4.91
N GLN A 46 5.68 5.68 4.17
CA GLN A 46 6.04 7.07 4.44
C GLN A 46 5.59 7.52 5.84
N MET A 47 4.37 7.15 6.25
CA MET A 47 3.88 7.42 7.60
C MET A 47 4.67 6.67 8.67
N ALA A 48 5.11 5.43 8.40
CA ALA A 48 5.94 4.67 9.34
C ALA A 48 7.33 5.29 9.51
N ASP A 49 7.94 5.79 8.42
CA ASP A 49 9.23 6.47 8.44
C ASP A 49 9.13 7.81 9.18
N SER A 50 8.08 8.59 8.92
CA SER A 50 7.78 9.81 9.67
C SER A 50 7.60 9.51 11.16
N ALA A 51 6.77 8.54 11.52
CA ALA A 51 6.58 8.13 12.91
C ALA A 51 7.89 7.71 13.57
N ARG A 52 8.79 7.05 12.82
CA ARG A 52 10.09 6.64 13.34
C ARG A 52 11.02 7.81 13.60
N HIS A 53 11.05 8.78 12.69
CA HIS A 53 11.82 10.01 12.87
C HIS A 53 11.36 10.79 14.12
N HIS A 54 10.05 10.95 14.29
CA HIS A 54 9.48 11.61 15.47
C HIS A 54 9.77 10.83 16.76
N TYR A 55 9.67 9.50 16.74
CA TYR A 55 9.99 8.67 17.89
C TYR A 55 11.46 8.80 18.29
N GLU A 56 12.38 8.81 17.32
CA GLU A 56 13.81 8.91 17.57
C GLU A 56 14.24 10.25 18.17
N GLN A 57 13.48 11.31 17.92
CA GLN A 57 13.68 12.67 18.45
C GLN A 57 12.87 12.94 19.73
N SER A 58 11.94 12.07 20.08
CA SER A 58 11.08 12.27 21.25
C SER A 58 11.76 11.87 22.56
N ASP A 59 11.40 12.58 23.63
CA ASP A 59 11.87 12.26 24.99
C ASP A 59 11.32 10.90 25.48
N VAL A 60 10.20 10.45 24.92
CA VAL A 60 9.51 9.21 25.30
C VAL A 60 10.13 7.95 24.66
N LYS A 61 11.21 8.09 23.87
CA LYS A 61 11.88 6.97 23.17
C LYS A 61 12.29 5.83 24.10
N ASN A 62 12.69 6.15 25.33
CA ASN A 62 13.09 5.16 26.34
C ASN A 62 11.95 4.72 27.27
N GLU A 63 10.79 5.37 27.16
CA GLU A 63 9.64 5.15 28.05
C GLU A 63 8.58 4.25 27.41
N ILE A 64 8.39 4.38 26.10
CA ILE A 64 7.40 3.60 25.35
C ILE A 64 8.03 2.93 24.14
N SER A 65 7.49 1.78 23.75
CA SER A 65 7.92 1.10 22.52
C SER A 65 7.50 1.89 21.28
N PHE A 66 8.31 1.81 20.22
CA PHE A 66 7.96 2.38 18.91
C PHE A 66 6.59 1.95 18.42
N GLY A 67 6.16 0.71 18.69
CA GLY A 67 4.84 0.22 18.29
C GLY A 67 3.69 0.96 18.99
N SER A 68 3.86 1.35 20.25
CA SER A 68 2.87 2.16 20.98
C SER A 68 2.88 3.61 20.51
N PHE A 69 4.06 4.19 20.28
CA PHE A 69 4.21 5.53 19.71
C PHE A 69 3.55 5.63 18.32
N LYS A 70 3.87 4.69 17.42
CA LYS A 70 3.33 4.63 16.04
C LYS A 70 1.80 4.63 16.01
N ARG A 71 1.15 3.87 16.92
CA ARG A 71 -0.31 3.85 17.03
C ARG A 71 -0.90 5.18 17.48
N ALA A 72 -0.26 5.87 18.42
CA ALA A 72 -0.68 7.19 18.86
C ALA A 72 -0.48 8.23 17.75
N PHE A 73 0.69 8.22 17.11
CA PHE A 73 1.04 9.10 15.98
C PHE A 73 0.03 9.00 14.83
N TYR A 74 -0.39 7.78 14.46
CA TYR A 74 -1.41 7.58 13.44
C TYR A 74 -2.79 8.09 13.85
N LYS A 75 -3.13 7.99 15.14
CA LYS A 75 -4.42 8.46 15.66
C LYS A 75 -4.51 9.99 15.68
N GLU A 76 -3.40 10.67 15.96
CA GLU A 76 -3.31 12.13 15.92
C GLU A 76 -3.26 12.69 14.49
N SER A 77 -2.67 11.96 13.54
CA SER A 77 -2.56 12.38 12.14
C SER A 77 -3.87 12.27 11.33
N ILE A 78 -4.90 11.61 11.89
CA ILE A 78 -6.21 11.37 11.24
C ILE A 78 -7.26 12.43 11.67
N VAL A 79 -6.90 13.37 12.56
CA VAL A 79 -7.79 14.46 13.01
C VAL A 79 -7.63 15.70 12.13
#